data_AF-A0A6M7X1G0-F1
#
_entry.id   AF-A0A6M7X1G0-F1
#
_cell.length_a   1.000
_cell.length_b   1.000
_cell.length_c   1.000
_cell.angle_alpha   90.00
_cell.angle_beta   90.00
_cell.angle_gamma   90.00
#
_symmetry.space_group_name_H-M   'P 1'
#
loop_
_entity.id
_entity.type
_entity.pdbx_description
1 polymer ?
#
loop_
_entity_poly.entity_id
_entity_poly.type
_entity_poly.pdbx_seq_one_letter_code
_entity_poly.pdbx_strand_id
1 'polypeptide(L)'
;MLTPLAPSVKRAPRKTLFAKPYVQVLVAILLGVAVGHFYPQIGENLKPLGDAFIKLVKMIIAPVIFLTVSTGIAGMSDLQKVGRVAGKAMVYFFTFSTLALIVGLIVGNVIQPGAGLNIDLTSLDVQAVNGYASKAHEQSVTGFLMNMIPTTIVGAFVEGDILQVLFFSVLFGIALAMVGESGKSVLSFLQDLTAPVFKLVGILMKAAPIGAFGAMAFTIGKYGIGSVANLAMLVGTFYLTAFLFVFGVLGAVCRYNGFSIFSLIRYIKEELLLVLGTSSSEAALPSLMEKMEKAGAKRSVVGLVIPTGYSFNLDGTNIYMTLAALFIAQATNTDLSVGDQVLLLLVAMLSSKGAAGVTGAGFVTLAATLSVVPAVPVAGMALILGVDRFMSECRALTNLVGNAVASLVVARWEGELDQAQLKAAFCGHQPAETSTGQPLRTPAPSNSAASLPVESPGWSQTPDDRAAGSKQTLAGR
;
A
#
# COMPACT_ATOMS: atom_id res chain seq x y z
N MET A 1 6.52 53.46 23.86
CA MET A 1 7.05 52.10 23.62
C MET A 1 6.15 51.09 24.31
N LEU A 2 5.27 50.42 23.56
CA LEU A 2 4.57 49.21 24.04
C LEU A 2 4.49 48.24 22.87
N THR A 3 5.37 47.24 22.90
CA THR A 3 5.41 46.11 21.97
C THR A 3 4.16 45.25 22.16
N PRO A 4 3.42 44.85 21.10
CA PRO A 4 2.30 43.93 21.27
C PRO A 4 2.83 42.53 21.65
N LEU A 5 2.29 41.96 22.72
CA LEU A 5 2.54 40.58 23.14
C LEU A 5 2.05 39.60 22.06
N ALA A 6 2.92 38.68 21.64
CA ALA A 6 2.58 37.61 20.72
C ALA A 6 1.46 36.72 21.28
N PRO A 7 0.50 36.27 20.44
CA PRO A 7 -0.58 35.40 20.91
C PRO A 7 -0.02 34.05 21.39
N SER A 8 -0.42 33.66 22.60
CA SER A 8 -0.05 32.37 23.20
C SER A 8 -0.57 31.23 22.33
N VAL A 9 0.33 30.40 21.80
CA VAL A 9 -0.02 29.17 21.09
C VAL A 9 -0.68 28.21 22.09
N LYS A 10 -2.02 28.10 22.05
CA LYS A 10 -2.75 27.08 22.80
C LYS A 10 -2.29 25.70 22.32
N ARG A 11 -1.54 24.98 23.15
CA ARG A 11 -1.20 23.57 22.93
C ARG A 11 -2.49 22.78 22.80
N ALA A 12 -2.70 22.13 21.65
CA ALA A 12 -3.83 21.22 21.46
C ALA A 12 -3.82 20.12 22.55
N PRO A 13 -4.98 19.72 23.08
CA PRO A 13 -5.06 18.71 24.13
C PRO A 13 -4.45 17.39 23.66
N ARG A 14 -3.56 16.80 24.46
CA ARG A 14 -2.95 15.49 24.18
C ARG A 14 -4.07 14.43 24.13
N LYS A 15 -4.35 13.89 22.94
CA LYS A 15 -5.26 12.75 22.76
C LYS A 15 -4.82 11.60 23.68
N THR A 16 -5.77 11.00 24.41
CA THR A 16 -5.54 9.87 25.31
C THR A 16 -4.92 8.69 24.54
N LEU A 17 -4.15 7.83 25.22
CA LEU A 17 -3.44 6.71 24.57
C LEU A 17 -4.40 5.78 23.80
N PHE A 18 -5.64 5.58 24.28
CA PHE A 18 -6.69 4.79 23.64
C PHE A 18 -7.33 5.46 22.41
N ALA A 19 -7.11 6.75 22.20
CA ALA A 19 -7.57 7.47 21.01
C ALA A 19 -6.61 7.32 19.82
N LYS A 20 -5.48 6.61 19.99
CA LYS A 20 -4.51 6.40 18.92
C LYS A 20 -4.88 5.14 18.11
N PRO A 21 -5.06 5.24 16.78
CA PRO A 21 -5.50 4.12 15.93
C PRO A 21 -4.66 2.86 16.08
N TYR A 22 -3.33 2.98 16.17
CA TYR A 22 -2.45 1.82 16.34
C TYR A 22 -2.69 1.04 17.65
N VAL A 23 -3.08 1.72 18.74
CA VAL A 23 -3.38 1.06 20.02
C VAL A 23 -4.66 0.24 19.90
N GLN A 24 -5.65 0.77 19.20
CA GLN A 24 -6.91 0.07 18.95
C GLN A 24 -6.69 -1.20 18.12
N VAL A 25 -5.87 -1.12 17.06
CA VAL A 25 -5.51 -2.28 16.24
C VAL A 25 -4.74 -3.32 17.06
N LEU A 26 -3.78 -2.90 17.89
CA LEU A 26 -3.02 -3.82 18.74
C LEU A 26 -3.92 -4.55 19.75
N VAL A 27 -4.80 -3.81 20.43
CA VAL A 27 -5.77 -4.41 21.37
C VAL A 27 -6.70 -5.37 20.64
N ALA A 28 -7.19 -5.00 19.45
CA ALA A 28 -8.02 -5.87 18.63
C ALA A 28 -7.30 -7.15 18.22
N ILE A 29 -6.04 -7.09 17.81
CA ILE A 29 -5.22 -8.27 17.49
C ILE A 29 -5.11 -9.19 18.72
N LEU A 30 -4.76 -8.63 19.89
CA LEU A 30 -4.61 -9.41 21.13
C LEU A 30 -5.93 -10.07 21.54
N LEU A 31 -7.05 -9.35 21.46
CA LEU A 31 -8.38 -9.90 21.72
C LEU A 31 -8.75 -10.98 20.70
N GLY A 32 -8.42 -10.78 19.42
CA GLY A 32 -8.69 -11.74 18.36
C GLY A 32 -7.92 -13.05 18.63
N VAL A 33 -6.63 -12.96 18.94
CA VAL A 33 -5.80 -14.10 19.33
C VAL A 33 -6.38 -14.81 20.55
N ALA A 34 -6.78 -14.08 21.59
CA ALA A 34 -7.38 -14.67 22.78
C ALA A 34 -8.68 -15.42 22.47
N VAL A 35 -9.59 -14.82 21.67
CA VAL A 35 -10.84 -15.47 21.26
C VAL A 35 -10.57 -16.71 20.41
N GLY A 36 -9.67 -16.61 19.43
CA GLY A 36 -9.32 -17.77 18.60
C GLY A 36 -8.66 -18.90 19.38
N HIS A 37 -7.90 -18.59 20.44
CA HIS A 37 -7.23 -19.61 21.26
C HIS A 37 -8.18 -20.27 22.27
N PHE A 38 -8.94 -19.49 23.03
CA PHE A 38 -9.81 -20.00 24.09
C PHE A 38 -11.18 -20.48 23.56
N TYR A 39 -11.64 -19.94 22.43
CA TYR A 39 -12.91 -20.29 21.80
C TYR A 39 -12.75 -20.51 20.28
N PRO A 40 -12.07 -21.58 19.83
CA PRO A 40 -11.69 -21.78 18.43
C PRO A 40 -12.86 -21.74 17.43
N GLN A 41 -13.98 -22.39 17.74
CA GLN A 41 -15.19 -22.34 16.89
C GLN A 41 -15.74 -20.91 16.73
N ILE A 42 -15.72 -20.10 17.80
CA ILE A 42 -16.12 -18.70 17.72
C ILE A 42 -15.11 -17.93 16.86
N GLY A 43 -13.81 -18.17 17.08
CA GLY A 43 -12.74 -17.57 16.30
C GLY A 43 -12.90 -17.81 14.80
N GLU A 44 -13.13 -19.06 14.38
CA GLU A 44 -13.34 -19.41 12.97
C GLU A 44 -14.57 -18.70 12.38
N ASN A 45 -15.67 -18.60 13.14
CA ASN A 45 -16.89 -17.91 12.72
C ASN A 45 -16.75 -16.37 12.61
N LEU A 46 -15.67 -15.79 13.13
CA LEU A 46 -15.39 -14.34 13.01
C LEU A 46 -14.68 -13.96 11.70
N LYS A 47 -14.36 -14.92 10.82
CA LYS A 47 -13.82 -14.68 9.48
C LYS A 47 -14.54 -13.57 8.69
N PRO A 48 -15.89 -13.48 8.68
CA PRO A 48 -16.60 -12.46 7.92
C PRO A 48 -16.22 -11.02 8.30
N LEU A 49 -15.78 -10.76 9.53
CA LEU A 49 -15.34 -9.42 9.94
C LEU A 49 -14.02 -9.02 9.24
N GLY A 50 -13.08 -9.97 9.16
CA GLY A 50 -11.82 -9.78 8.43
C GLY A 50 -12.05 -9.63 6.93
N ASP A 51 -12.85 -10.52 6.34
CA ASP A 51 -13.19 -10.49 4.92
C ASP A 51 -13.92 -9.20 4.53
N ALA A 52 -14.89 -8.75 5.34
CA ALA A 52 -15.62 -7.52 5.10
C ALA A 52 -14.68 -6.30 5.13
N PHE A 53 -13.74 -6.26 6.07
CA PHE A 53 -12.75 -5.17 6.10
C PHE A 53 -11.85 -5.17 4.87
N ILE A 54 -11.32 -6.34 4.46
CA ILE A 54 -10.52 -6.44 3.24
C ILE A 54 -11.34 -5.99 2.02
N LYS A 55 -12.62 -6.38 1.93
CA LYS A 55 -13.52 -5.96 0.84
C LYS A 55 -13.72 -4.43 0.81
N LEU A 56 -13.89 -3.79 1.98
CA LEU A 56 -13.97 -2.33 2.09
C LEU A 56 -12.70 -1.65 1.59
N VAL A 57 -11.53 -2.20 1.90
CA VAL A 57 -10.27 -1.62 1.41
C VAL A 57 -10.10 -1.86 -0.10
N LYS A 58 -10.36 -3.07 -0.60
CA LYS A 58 -10.29 -3.36 -2.04
C LYS A 58 -11.17 -2.41 -2.88
N MET A 59 -12.35 -2.07 -2.37
CA MET A 59 -13.26 -1.11 -3.01
C MET A 59 -12.61 0.28 -3.22
N ILE A 60 -11.78 0.76 -2.28
CA ILE A 60 -11.20 2.12 -2.35
C ILE A 60 -9.84 2.16 -3.07
N ILE A 61 -9.15 1.02 -3.21
CA ILE A 61 -7.81 0.96 -3.83
C ILE A 61 -7.83 1.47 -5.27
N ALA A 62 -8.74 0.95 -6.12
CA ALA A 62 -8.75 1.32 -7.54
C ALA A 62 -8.96 2.83 -7.79
N PRO A 63 -9.95 3.49 -7.16
CA PRO A 63 -10.08 4.96 -7.24
C PRO A 63 -8.83 5.71 -6.75
N VAL A 64 -8.22 5.26 -5.64
CA VAL A 64 -7.01 5.89 -5.07
C VAL A 64 -5.83 5.80 -6.03
N ILE A 65 -5.59 4.63 -6.61
CA ILE A 65 -4.54 4.42 -7.61
C ILE A 65 -4.80 5.31 -8.81
N PHE A 66 -6.00 5.27 -9.37
CA PHE A 66 -6.34 6.06 -10.54
C PHE A 66 -6.10 7.54 -10.32
N LEU A 67 -6.63 8.11 -9.24
CA LEU A 67 -6.45 9.54 -8.95
C LEU A 67 -4.98 9.89 -8.71
N THR A 68 -4.24 9.07 -7.97
CA THR A 68 -2.85 9.41 -7.60
C THR A 68 -1.89 9.23 -8.77
N VAL A 69 -2.03 8.17 -9.56
CA VAL A 69 -1.18 7.91 -10.73
C VAL A 69 -1.49 8.92 -11.83
N SER A 70 -2.77 9.08 -12.20
CA SER A 70 -3.15 9.95 -13.31
C SER A 70 -2.78 11.41 -13.04
N THR A 71 -3.15 11.95 -11.87
CA THR A 71 -2.82 13.32 -11.50
C THR A 71 -1.33 13.50 -11.21
N GLY A 72 -0.66 12.46 -10.70
CA GLY A 72 0.78 12.45 -10.47
C GLY A 72 1.57 12.58 -11.77
N ILE A 73 1.22 11.80 -12.80
CA ILE A 73 1.85 11.83 -14.11
C ILE A 73 1.47 13.10 -14.87
N ALA A 74 0.19 13.45 -14.92
CA ALA A 74 -0.27 14.65 -15.61
C ALA A 74 0.26 15.95 -14.99
N GLY A 75 0.54 15.93 -13.67
CA GLY A 75 1.22 17.03 -12.98
C GLY A 75 2.72 17.11 -13.25
N MET A 76 3.33 16.10 -13.89
CA MET A 76 4.71 16.20 -14.37
C MET A 76 4.73 16.96 -15.69
N SER A 77 5.46 18.06 -15.75
CA SER A 77 5.66 18.84 -16.98
C SER A 77 6.56 18.13 -18.01
N ASP A 78 7.21 17.03 -17.62
CA ASP A 78 8.20 16.31 -18.41
C ASP A 78 7.89 14.81 -18.45
N LEU A 79 7.51 14.31 -19.64
CA LEU A 79 7.22 12.90 -19.86
C LEU A 79 8.47 12.01 -19.77
N GLN A 80 9.65 12.55 -20.07
CA GLN A 80 10.92 11.83 -19.93
C GLN A 80 11.19 11.49 -18.46
N LYS A 81 10.77 12.37 -17.55
CA LYS A 81 10.85 12.13 -16.11
C LYS A 81 10.01 10.92 -15.68
N VAL A 82 8.80 10.77 -16.21
CA VAL A 82 7.93 9.61 -15.90
C VAL A 82 8.63 8.31 -16.24
N GLY A 83 9.18 8.21 -17.46
CA GLY A 83 9.93 7.03 -17.91
C GLY A 83 11.18 6.76 -17.05
N ARG A 84 11.90 7.81 -16.65
CA ARG A 84 13.08 7.70 -15.78
C ARG A 84 12.73 7.22 -14.37
N VAL A 85 11.65 7.74 -13.77
CA VAL A 85 11.15 7.29 -12.45
C VAL A 85 10.73 5.82 -12.53
N ALA A 86 9.93 5.45 -13.54
CA ALA A 86 9.51 4.06 -13.78
C ALA A 86 10.71 3.12 -13.95
N GLY A 87 11.68 3.52 -14.79
CA GLY A 87 12.89 2.74 -15.04
C GLY A 87 13.74 2.53 -13.78
N LYS A 88 13.99 3.59 -13.01
CA LYS A 88 14.69 3.49 -11.71
C LYS A 88 13.95 2.61 -10.71
N ALA A 89 12.63 2.71 -10.66
CA ALA A 89 11.80 1.86 -9.81
C ALA A 89 11.90 0.39 -10.23
N MET A 90 11.80 0.07 -11.51
CA MET A 90 11.96 -1.31 -11.99
C MET A 90 13.35 -1.87 -11.70
N VAL A 91 14.41 -1.10 -11.93
CA VAL A 91 15.79 -1.52 -11.58
C VAL A 91 15.91 -1.79 -10.07
N TYR A 92 15.32 -0.93 -9.23
CA TYR A 92 15.25 -1.16 -7.79
C TYR A 92 14.51 -2.49 -7.51
N PHE A 93 13.31 -2.69 -8.06
CA PHE A 93 12.48 -3.87 -7.79
C PHE A 93 13.16 -5.18 -8.22
N PHE A 94 13.82 -5.21 -9.37
CA PHE A 94 14.58 -6.39 -9.79
C PHE A 94 15.74 -6.66 -8.82
N THR A 95 16.49 -5.62 -8.47
CA THR A 95 17.65 -5.74 -7.57
C THR A 95 17.26 -6.29 -6.20
N PHE A 96 16.26 -5.68 -5.54
CA PHE A 96 15.88 -6.05 -4.18
C PHE A 96 15.13 -7.37 -4.11
N SER A 97 14.32 -7.70 -5.12
CA SER A 97 13.72 -9.03 -5.23
C SER A 97 14.79 -10.11 -5.41
N THR A 98 15.81 -9.89 -6.24
CA THR A 98 16.92 -10.84 -6.38
C THR A 98 17.73 -10.97 -5.10
N LEU A 99 18.02 -9.87 -4.40
CA LEU A 99 18.68 -9.92 -3.09
C LEU A 99 17.83 -10.68 -2.05
N ALA A 100 16.52 -10.49 -2.06
CA ALA A 100 15.58 -11.19 -1.18
C ALA A 100 15.61 -12.71 -1.40
N LEU A 101 15.61 -13.13 -2.67
CA LEU A 101 15.77 -14.54 -3.06
C LEU A 101 17.12 -15.10 -2.60
N ILE A 102 18.23 -14.38 -2.83
CA ILE A 102 19.58 -14.81 -2.43
C ILE A 102 19.69 -14.94 -0.91
N VAL A 103 19.18 -13.97 -0.15
CA VAL A 103 19.18 -14.01 1.31
C VAL A 103 18.36 -15.20 1.82
N GLY A 104 17.18 -15.46 1.22
CA GLY A 104 16.38 -16.65 1.48
C GLY A 104 17.15 -17.94 1.23
N LEU A 105 17.89 -18.01 0.11
CA LEU A 105 18.69 -19.17 -0.26
C LEU A 105 19.81 -19.44 0.73
N ILE A 106 20.57 -18.40 1.08
CA ILE A 106 21.70 -18.51 2.01
C ILE A 106 21.20 -18.98 3.37
N VAL A 107 20.17 -18.33 3.92
CA VAL A 107 19.66 -18.69 5.25
C VAL A 107 19.03 -20.09 5.24
N GLY A 108 18.31 -20.45 4.18
CA GLY A 108 17.70 -21.78 4.05
C GLY A 108 18.71 -22.92 3.97
N ASN A 109 19.85 -22.72 3.30
CA ASN A 109 20.93 -23.70 3.24
C ASN A 109 21.76 -23.78 4.53
N VAL A 110 21.86 -22.66 5.29
CA VAL A 110 22.61 -22.61 6.55
C VAL A 110 21.81 -23.21 7.70
N ILE A 111 20.54 -22.84 7.85
CA ILE A 111 19.70 -23.29 8.96
C ILE A 111 19.08 -24.66 8.69
N GLN A 112 18.79 -24.96 7.43
CA GLN A 112 18.17 -26.21 6.99
C GLN A 112 16.89 -26.58 7.75
N PRO A 113 15.85 -25.72 7.72
CA PRO A 113 14.66 -25.89 8.56
C PRO A 113 13.85 -27.17 8.27
N GLY A 114 14.07 -27.85 7.13
CA GLY A 114 13.40 -29.11 6.80
C GLY A 114 14.23 -30.35 7.09
N ALA A 115 15.51 -30.21 7.46
CA ALA A 115 16.39 -31.36 7.64
C ALA A 115 15.93 -32.26 8.79
N GLY A 116 15.97 -33.58 8.57
CA GLY A 116 15.62 -34.58 9.58
C GLY A 116 14.13 -34.90 9.71
N LEU A 117 13.24 -34.24 8.97
CA LEU A 117 11.81 -34.56 8.97
C LEU A 117 11.49 -35.87 8.24
N ASN A 118 12.26 -36.21 7.21
CA ASN A 118 12.17 -37.48 6.47
C ASN A 118 10.74 -37.87 6.05
N ILE A 119 10.01 -36.92 5.48
CA ILE A 119 8.58 -37.07 5.17
C ILE A 119 8.41 -37.90 3.89
N ASP A 120 7.56 -38.92 3.98
CA ASP A 120 7.12 -39.70 2.85
C ASP A 120 6.06 -38.94 2.03
N LEU A 121 6.34 -38.72 0.75
CA LEU A 121 5.45 -38.05 -0.20
C LEU A 121 4.09 -38.74 -0.35
N THR A 122 4.02 -40.05 -0.15
CA THR A 122 2.77 -40.82 -0.30
C THR A 122 1.78 -40.57 0.84
N SER A 123 2.24 -40.00 1.96
CA SER A 123 1.42 -39.63 3.11
C SER A 123 0.77 -38.24 2.98
N LEU A 124 1.09 -37.49 1.94
CA LEU A 124 0.65 -36.10 1.77
C LEU A 124 -0.71 -36.00 1.08
N ASP A 125 -1.56 -35.11 1.59
CA ASP A 125 -2.83 -34.78 0.96
C ASP A 125 -2.63 -33.88 -0.27
N VAL A 126 -2.45 -34.51 -1.43
CA VAL A 126 -2.27 -33.83 -2.72
C VAL A 126 -3.56 -33.11 -3.16
N GLN A 127 -4.74 -33.54 -2.68
CA GLN A 127 -6.01 -32.91 -3.09
C GLN A 127 -6.11 -31.46 -2.58
N ALA A 128 -5.57 -31.18 -1.40
CA ALA A 128 -5.55 -29.84 -0.81
C ALA A 128 -4.72 -28.81 -1.61
N VAL A 129 -3.78 -29.27 -2.45
CA VAL A 129 -2.86 -28.41 -3.22
C VAL A 129 -3.15 -28.37 -4.73
N ASN A 130 -3.92 -29.33 -5.26
CA ASN A 130 -4.25 -29.40 -6.70
C ASN A 130 -4.88 -28.10 -7.25
N GLY A 131 -5.74 -27.43 -6.48
CA GLY A 131 -6.35 -26.17 -6.90
C GLY A 131 -5.36 -25.03 -7.13
N TYR A 132 -4.19 -25.05 -6.45
CA TYR A 132 -3.12 -24.08 -6.65
C TYR A 132 -2.26 -24.43 -7.87
N ALA A 133 -1.97 -25.71 -8.07
CA ALA A 133 -1.23 -26.20 -9.23
C ALA A 133 -1.97 -25.94 -10.56
N SER A 134 -3.30 -26.11 -10.60
CA SER A 134 -4.09 -25.78 -11.79
C SER A 134 -4.04 -24.28 -12.14
N LYS A 135 -4.17 -23.40 -11.14
CA LYS A 135 -4.05 -21.94 -11.34
C LYS A 135 -2.64 -21.51 -11.76
N ALA A 136 -1.62 -22.22 -11.30
CA ALA A 136 -0.24 -21.97 -11.70
C ALA A 136 0.00 -22.25 -13.20
N HIS A 137 -0.63 -23.28 -13.78
CA HIS A 137 -0.51 -23.59 -15.21
C HIS A 137 -1.06 -22.50 -16.13
N GLU A 138 -1.95 -21.63 -15.63
CA GLU A 138 -2.51 -20.51 -16.39
C GLU A 138 -1.55 -19.28 -16.43
N GLN A 139 -0.51 -19.24 -15.59
CA GLN A 139 0.45 -18.15 -15.53
C GLN A 139 1.58 -18.29 -16.56
N SER A 140 1.31 -17.90 -17.80
CA SER A 140 2.36 -17.66 -18.80
C SER A 140 2.81 -16.19 -18.79
N VAL A 141 4.06 -15.92 -19.21
CA VAL A 141 4.55 -14.53 -19.38
C VAL A 141 3.67 -13.76 -20.36
N THR A 142 3.28 -14.39 -21.47
CA THR A 142 2.35 -13.82 -22.45
C THR A 142 0.99 -13.55 -21.81
N GLY A 143 0.44 -14.50 -21.05
CA GLY A 143 -0.83 -14.34 -20.34
C GLY A 143 -0.78 -13.18 -19.34
N PHE A 144 0.30 -13.05 -18.58
CA PHE A 144 0.51 -11.92 -17.68
C PHE A 144 0.52 -10.57 -18.42
N LEU A 145 1.28 -10.46 -19.52
CA LEU A 145 1.35 -9.23 -20.32
C LEU A 145 0.00 -8.89 -20.96
N MET A 146 -0.75 -9.90 -21.42
CA MET A 146 -2.09 -9.71 -21.96
C MET A 146 -3.09 -9.30 -20.88
N ASN A 147 -3.00 -9.89 -19.68
CA ASN A 147 -3.87 -9.57 -18.54
C ASN A 147 -3.63 -8.16 -17.97
N MET A 148 -2.47 -7.56 -18.23
CA MET A 148 -2.19 -6.17 -17.88
C MET A 148 -3.09 -5.18 -18.65
N ILE A 149 -3.53 -5.57 -19.85
CA ILE A 149 -4.40 -4.76 -20.71
C ILE A 149 -5.86 -5.14 -20.38
N PRO A 150 -6.64 -4.24 -19.76
CA PRO A 150 -8.04 -4.56 -19.46
C PRO A 150 -8.87 -4.65 -20.74
N THR A 151 -9.85 -5.56 -20.75
CA THR A 151 -10.82 -5.70 -21.85
C THR A 151 -11.65 -4.44 -22.03
N THR A 152 -12.04 -3.81 -20.92
CA THR A 152 -12.69 -2.50 -20.88
C THR A 152 -12.15 -1.68 -19.72
N ILE A 153 -12.12 -0.35 -19.88
CA ILE A 153 -11.65 0.56 -18.82
C ILE A 153 -12.46 0.32 -17.53
N VAL A 154 -13.78 0.28 -17.64
CA VAL A 154 -14.68 0.09 -16.48
C VAL A 154 -14.50 -1.29 -15.87
N GLY A 155 -14.25 -2.32 -16.67
CA GLY A 155 -13.99 -3.69 -16.21
C GLY A 155 -12.85 -3.76 -15.20
N ALA A 156 -11.74 -3.05 -15.44
CA ALA A 156 -10.60 -3.01 -14.51
C ALA A 156 -11.00 -2.53 -13.11
N PHE A 157 -11.90 -1.53 -13.01
CA PHE A 157 -12.39 -1.01 -11.74
C PHE A 157 -13.44 -1.92 -11.09
N VAL A 158 -14.26 -2.61 -11.90
CA VAL A 158 -15.31 -3.52 -11.42
C VAL A 158 -14.70 -4.81 -10.86
N GLU A 159 -13.74 -5.38 -11.58
CA GLU A 159 -13.02 -6.59 -11.18
C GLU A 159 -12.00 -6.31 -10.06
N GLY A 160 -11.57 -5.04 -9.94
CA GLY A 160 -10.64 -4.61 -8.89
C GLY A 160 -9.20 -5.03 -9.15
N ASP A 161 -8.83 -5.25 -10.42
CA ASP A 161 -7.45 -5.58 -10.80
C ASP A 161 -6.56 -4.34 -10.68
N ILE A 162 -5.70 -4.37 -9.68
CA ILE A 162 -4.78 -3.28 -9.33
C ILE A 162 -3.83 -2.95 -10.49
N LEU A 163 -3.34 -3.97 -11.19
CA LEU A 163 -2.35 -3.82 -12.25
C LEU A 163 -2.99 -3.22 -13.51
N GLN A 164 -4.20 -3.66 -13.87
CA GLN A 164 -4.96 -3.09 -14.98
C GLN A 164 -5.34 -1.64 -14.72
N VAL A 165 -5.82 -1.33 -13.51
CA VAL A 165 -6.14 0.04 -13.09
C VAL A 165 -4.88 0.91 -13.18
N LEU A 166 -3.74 0.43 -12.67
CA LEU A 166 -2.46 1.13 -12.79
C LEU A 166 -2.07 1.38 -14.26
N PHE A 167 -2.14 0.37 -15.12
CA PHE A 167 -1.80 0.47 -16.54
C PHE A 167 -2.64 1.55 -17.24
N PHE A 168 -3.97 1.49 -17.08
CA PHE A 168 -4.86 2.52 -17.62
C PHE A 168 -4.55 3.91 -17.04
N SER A 169 -4.29 4.01 -15.74
CA SER A 169 -4.01 5.29 -15.07
C SER A 169 -2.73 5.94 -15.58
N VAL A 170 -1.71 5.14 -15.92
CA VAL A 170 -0.47 5.63 -16.55
C VAL A 170 -0.78 6.19 -17.93
N LEU A 171 -1.46 5.44 -18.79
CA LEU A 171 -1.81 5.89 -20.14
C LEU A 171 -2.68 7.15 -20.11
N PHE A 172 -3.68 7.18 -19.23
CA PHE A 172 -4.56 8.33 -19.07
C PHE A 172 -3.81 9.55 -18.54
N GLY A 173 -2.92 9.38 -17.56
CA GLY A 173 -2.06 10.46 -17.06
C GLY A 173 -1.14 11.04 -18.14
N ILE A 174 -0.54 10.18 -18.96
CA ILE A 174 0.28 10.58 -20.12
C ILE A 174 -0.56 11.36 -21.14
N ALA A 175 -1.73 10.83 -21.52
CA ALA A 175 -2.63 11.49 -22.45
C ALA A 175 -3.07 12.87 -21.93
N LEU A 176 -3.40 12.97 -20.65
CA LEU A 176 -3.80 14.22 -20.01
C LEU A 176 -2.67 15.25 -20.00
N ALA A 177 -1.42 14.82 -19.80
CA ALA A 177 -0.24 15.68 -19.93
C ALA A 177 -0.05 16.20 -21.37
N MET A 178 -0.26 15.32 -22.37
CA MET A 178 -0.07 15.64 -23.78
C MET A 178 -1.13 16.59 -24.36
N VAL A 179 -2.35 16.57 -23.82
CA VAL A 179 -3.44 17.48 -24.24
C VAL A 179 -3.14 18.95 -23.91
N GLY A 180 -2.25 19.22 -22.95
CA GLY A 180 -1.84 20.58 -22.60
C GLY A 180 -2.95 21.39 -21.91
N GLU A 181 -3.18 22.63 -22.33
CA GLU A 181 -4.10 23.55 -21.64
C GLU A 181 -5.54 23.03 -21.52
N SER A 182 -6.06 22.37 -22.56
CA SER A 182 -7.41 21.82 -22.55
C SER A 182 -7.60 20.71 -21.50
N GLY A 183 -6.51 20.08 -21.05
CA GLY A 183 -6.52 19.05 -20.02
C GLY A 183 -6.51 19.61 -18.59
N LYS A 184 -6.20 20.92 -18.42
CA LYS A 184 -6.03 21.53 -17.08
C LYS A 184 -7.29 21.42 -16.23
N SER A 185 -8.47 21.67 -16.79
CA SER A 185 -9.73 21.60 -16.04
C SER A 185 -10.01 20.18 -15.52
N VAL A 186 -9.71 19.16 -16.34
CA VAL A 186 -9.86 17.75 -15.94
C VAL A 186 -8.83 17.39 -14.88
N LEU A 187 -7.57 17.82 -15.05
CA LEU A 187 -6.53 17.60 -14.06
C LEU A 187 -6.89 18.23 -12.70
N SER A 188 -7.30 19.50 -12.68
CA SER A 188 -7.73 20.19 -11.46
C SER A 188 -8.89 19.48 -10.78
N PHE A 189 -9.91 19.06 -11.55
CA PHE A 189 -11.04 18.29 -11.00
C PHE A 189 -10.58 16.98 -10.33
N LEU A 190 -9.69 16.22 -10.97
CA LEU A 190 -9.17 14.97 -10.40
C LEU A 190 -8.28 15.21 -9.17
N GLN A 191 -7.52 16.31 -9.15
CA GLN A 191 -6.74 16.74 -7.98
C GLN A 191 -7.67 17.07 -6.82
N ASP A 192 -8.74 17.83 -7.05
CA ASP A 192 -9.74 18.19 -6.04
C ASP A 192 -10.47 16.94 -5.51
N LEU A 193 -10.75 15.96 -6.38
CA LEU A 193 -11.37 14.68 -6.01
C LEU A 193 -10.48 13.80 -5.13
N THR A 194 -9.17 14.04 -5.09
CA THR A 194 -8.25 13.28 -4.24
C THR A 194 -8.54 13.46 -2.76
N ALA A 195 -8.74 14.71 -2.32
CA ALA A 195 -8.94 15.03 -0.92
C ALA A 195 -10.14 14.30 -0.28
N PRO A 196 -11.35 14.28 -0.87
CA PRO A 196 -12.48 13.52 -0.34
C PRO A 196 -12.23 12.00 -0.40
N VAL A 197 -11.52 11.49 -1.40
CA VAL A 197 -11.16 10.06 -1.48
C VAL A 197 -10.20 9.66 -0.35
N PHE A 198 -9.16 10.44 -0.06
CA PHE A 198 -8.30 10.19 1.10
C PHE A 198 -9.03 10.40 2.43
N LYS A 199 -10.00 11.34 2.49
CA LYS A 199 -10.88 11.45 3.66
C LYS A 199 -11.70 10.18 3.88
N LEU A 200 -12.22 9.59 2.81
CA LEU A 200 -12.94 8.31 2.85
C LEU A 200 -12.01 7.18 3.32
N VAL A 201 -10.77 7.10 2.80
CA VAL A 201 -9.75 6.17 3.31
C VAL A 201 -9.60 6.31 4.83
N GLY A 202 -9.45 7.53 5.34
CA GLY A 202 -9.34 7.79 6.77
C GLY A 202 -10.58 7.37 7.58
N ILE A 203 -11.78 7.40 7.00
CA ILE A 203 -13.00 6.87 7.63
C ILE A 203 -12.96 5.34 7.67
N LEU A 204 -12.63 4.69 6.55
CA LEU A 204 -12.54 3.23 6.45
C LEU A 204 -11.48 2.67 7.41
N MET A 205 -10.36 3.36 7.58
CA MET A 205 -9.31 2.97 8.54
C MET A 205 -9.79 2.98 10.00
N LYS A 206 -10.92 3.61 10.35
CA LYS A 206 -11.50 3.47 11.69
C LYS A 206 -12.10 2.08 11.95
N ALA A 207 -12.46 1.35 10.89
CA ALA A 207 -12.94 -0.03 10.99
C ALA A 207 -11.79 -1.06 11.05
N ALA A 208 -10.55 -0.63 10.83
CA ALA A 208 -9.36 -1.49 10.86
C ALA A 208 -9.25 -2.39 12.10
N PRO A 209 -9.51 -1.90 13.33
CA PRO A 209 -9.44 -2.76 14.52
C PRO A 209 -10.42 -3.94 14.44
N ILE A 210 -11.63 -3.72 13.94
CA ILE A 210 -12.65 -4.78 13.83
C ILE A 210 -12.22 -5.84 12.81
N GLY A 211 -11.67 -5.41 11.67
CA GLY A 211 -11.12 -6.30 10.66
C GLY A 211 -9.95 -7.14 11.18
N ALA A 212 -8.99 -6.48 11.86
CA ALA A 212 -7.83 -7.15 12.46
C ALA A 212 -8.23 -8.14 13.56
N PHE A 213 -9.20 -7.80 14.40
CA PHE A 213 -9.76 -8.70 15.41
C PHE A 213 -10.31 -9.97 14.77
N GLY A 214 -11.20 -9.84 13.79
CA GLY A 214 -11.84 -11.00 13.15
C GLY A 214 -10.86 -11.88 12.37
N ALA A 215 -9.92 -11.26 11.66
CA ALA A 215 -8.91 -11.99 10.90
C ALA A 215 -7.93 -12.77 11.79
N MET A 216 -7.50 -12.18 12.91
CA MET A 216 -6.64 -12.88 13.89
C MET A 216 -7.42 -13.96 14.65
N ALA A 217 -8.67 -13.70 15.03
CA ALA A 217 -9.52 -14.70 15.66
C ALA A 217 -9.75 -15.92 14.75
N PHE A 218 -10.02 -15.69 13.47
CA PHE A 218 -10.12 -16.75 12.46
C PHE A 218 -8.82 -17.52 12.31
N THR A 219 -7.69 -16.81 12.22
CA THR A 219 -6.39 -17.44 11.98
C THR A 219 -6.01 -18.35 13.15
N ILE A 220 -6.17 -17.89 14.40
CA ILE A 220 -5.89 -18.71 15.57
C ILE A 220 -6.95 -19.79 15.77
N GLY A 221 -8.23 -19.51 15.53
CA GLY A 221 -9.32 -20.47 15.72
C GLY A 221 -9.30 -21.63 14.72
N LYS A 222 -9.00 -21.36 13.44
CA LYS A 222 -8.96 -22.38 12.39
C LYS A 222 -7.67 -23.17 12.38
N TYR A 223 -6.53 -22.48 12.44
CA TYR A 223 -5.22 -23.12 12.27
C TYR A 223 -4.57 -23.52 13.60
N GLY A 224 -5.00 -22.94 14.71
CA GLY A 224 -4.44 -23.21 16.04
C GLY A 224 -3.02 -22.71 16.22
N ILE A 225 -2.58 -22.56 17.48
CA ILE A 225 -1.18 -22.23 17.80
C ILE A 225 -0.28 -23.48 17.63
N GLY A 226 -0.85 -24.68 17.78
CA GLY A 226 -0.12 -25.94 17.67
C GLY A 226 0.40 -26.26 16.26
N SER A 227 -0.26 -25.77 15.19
CA SER A 227 0.23 -25.94 13.81
C SER A 227 1.57 -25.23 13.59
N VAL A 228 1.77 -24.07 14.24
CA VAL A 228 3.05 -23.35 14.24
C VAL A 228 4.12 -24.13 14.98
N ALA A 229 3.79 -24.89 16.03
CA ALA A 229 4.78 -25.63 16.82
C ALA A 229 5.50 -26.71 16.00
N ASN A 230 4.77 -27.46 15.17
CA ASN A 230 5.33 -28.54 14.35
C ASN A 230 6.25 -28.03 13.23
N LEU A 231 6.11 -26.77 12.83
CA LEU A 231 6.92 -26.12 11.78
C LEU A 231 7.57 -24.84 12.31
N ALA A 232 7.80 -24.78 13.63
CA ALA A 232 8.30 -23.58 14.30
C ALA A 232 9.67 -23.20 13.77
N MET A 233 10.48 -24.19 13.40
CA MET A 233 11.80 -23.97 12.80
C MET A 233 11.69 -23.26 11.44
N LEU A 234 10.76 -23.68 10.57
CA LEU A 234 10.51 -23.01 9.28
C LEU A 234 10.01 -21.58 9.48
N VAL A 235 8.97 -21.41 10.31
CA VAL A 235 8.38 -20.09 10.58
C VAL A 235 9.42 -19.16 11.21
N GLY A 236 10.17 -19.63 12.21
CA GLY A 236 11.25 -18.89 12.85
C GLY A 236 12.35 -18.51 11.88
N THR A 237 12.76 -19.42 11.01
CA THR A 237 13.74 -19.16 9.94
C THR A 237 13.24 -18.09 8.98
N PHE A 238 11.98 -18.14 8.57
CA PHE A 238 11.39 -17.14 7.69
C PHE A 238 11.35 -15.75 8.34
N TYR A 239 10.91 -15.66 9.60
CA TYR A 239 10.89 -14.40 10.35
C TYR A 239 12.30 -13.83 10.58
N LEU A 240 13.27 -14.69 10.91
CA LEU A 240 14.67 -14.28 11.03
C LEU A 240 15.20 -13.74 9.70
N THR A 241 14.92 -14.43 8.60
CA THR A 241 15.37 -14.02 7.26
C THR A 241 14.75 -12.69 6.84
N ALA A 242 13.44 -12.52 7.05
CA ALA A 242 12.76 -11.26 6.82
C ALA A 242 13.33 -10.13 7.69
N PHE A 243 13.63 -10.41 8.96
CA PHE A 243 14.29 -9.45 9.86
C PHE A 243 15.67 -9.05 9.34
N LEU A 244 16.51 -10.02 8.95
CA LEU A 244 17.84 -9.76 8.37
C LEU A 244 17.74 -8.96 7.07
N PHE A 245 16.75 -9.24 6.23
CA PHE A 245 16.53 -8.48 5.00
C PHE A 245 16.09 -7.03 5.30
N VAL A 246 15.11 -6.83 6.18
CA VAL A 246 14.59 -5.50 6.50
C VAL A 246 15.63 -4.65 7.23
N PHE A 247 16.27 -5.17 8.27
CA PHE A 247 17.20 -4.37 9.08
C PHE A 247 18.63 -4.38 8.53
N GLY A 248 19.03 -5.45 7.84
CA GLY A 248 20.34 -5.56 7.19
C GLY A 248 20.33 -4.92 5.81
N VAL A 249 19.64 -5.53 4.83
CA VAL A 249 19.66 -5.09 3.43
C VAL A 249 18.95 -3.75 3.25
N LEU A 250 17.65 -3.66 3.57
CA LEU A 250 16.92 -2.38 3.43
C LEU A 250 17.46 -1.33 4.41
N GLY A 251 17.88 -1.73 5.62
CA GLY A 251 18.52 -0.84 6.58
C GLY A 251 19.80 -0.18 6.04
N ALA A 252 20.67 -0.95 5.39
CA ALA A 252 21.87 -0.42 4.74
C ALA A 252 21.52 0.58 3.62
N VAL A 253 20.51 0.26 2.81
CA VAL A 253 20.04 1.13 1.72
C VAL A 253 19.43 2.42 2.24
N CYS A 254 18.61 2.36 3.29
CA CYS A 254 18.10 3.55 3.97
C CYS A 254 19.26 4.43 4.44
N ARG A 255 20.25 3.83 5.11
CA ARG A 255 21.42 4.56 5.62
C ARG A 255 22.23 5.21 4.50
N TYR A 256 22.45 4.51 3.40
CA TYR A 256 23.09 5.06 2.20
C TYR A 256 22.29 6.24 1.62
N ASN A 257 20.96 6.16 1.65
CA ASN A 257 20.06 7.23 1.22
C ASN A 257 19.75 8.26 2.32
N GLY A 258 20.50 8.29 3.41
CA GLY A 258 20.45 9.37 4.41
C GLY A 258 19.22 9.36 5.33
N PHE A 259 18.53 8.23 5.49
CA PHE A 259 17.45 8.09 6.48
C PHE A 259 17.52 6.74 7.22
N SER A 260 16.80 6.62 8.33
CA SER A 260 16.85 5.42 9.18
C SER A 260 15.64 4.52 8.95
N ILE A 261 15.89 3.21 8.77
CA ILE A 261 14.84 2.19 8.68
C ILE A 261 13.97 2.15 9.94
N PHE A 262 14.58 2.35 11.12
CA PHE A 262 13.86 2.39 12.40
C PHE A 262 12.90 3.58 12.47
N SER A 263 13.31 4.73 11.94
CA SER A 263 12.45 5.91 11.89
C SER A 263 11.30 5.73 10.91
N LEU A 264 11.55 5.09 9.76
CA LEU A 264 10.51 4.74 8.80
C LEU A 264 9.49 3.78 9.43
N ILE A 265 9.93 2.68 10.02
CA ILE A 265 9.07 1.70 10.71
C ILE A 265 8.21 2.38 11.78
N ARG A 266 8.79 3.30 12.57
CA ARG A 266 8.04 4.07 13.57
C ARG A 266 6.96 4.97 12.94
N TYR A 267 7.26 5.55 11.78
CA TYR A 267 6.34 6.43 11.05
C TYR A 267 5.17 5.65 10.43
N ILE A 268 5.43 4.47 9.86
CA ILE A 268 4.41 3.60 9.22
C ILE A 268 3.86 2.50 10.16
N LYS A 269 4.02 2.64 11.48
CA LYS A 269 3.62 1.61 12.46
C LYS A 269 2.13 1.24 12.41
N GLU A 270 1.27 2.19 12.03
CA GLU A 270 -0.18 1.96 11.93
C GLU A 270 -0.48 1.02 10.77
N GLU A 271 0.17 1.24 9.63
CA GLU A 271 0.10 0.40 8.45
C GLU A 271 0.67 -0.98 8.74
N LEU A 272 1.81 -1.07 9.44
CA LEU A 272 2.39 -2.37 9.82
C LEU A 272 1.45 -3.17 10.73
N LEU A 273 0.83 -2.54 11.73
CA LEU A 273 -0.13 -3.23 12.60
C LEU A 273 -1.40 -3.63 11.86
N LEU A 274 -1.86 -2.80 10.91
CA LEU A 274 -2.97 -3.14 10.04
C LEU A 274 -2.66 -4.36 9.17
N VAL A 275 -1.48 -4.37 8.52
CA VAL A 275 -1.03 -5.48 7.69
C VAL A 275 -0.86 -6.75 8.51
N LEU A 276 -0.30 -6.65 9.73
CA LEU A 276 -0.20 -7.78 10.65
C LEU A 276 -1.58 -8.37 10.95
N GLY A 277 -2.54 -7.53 11.35
CA GLY A 277 -3.87 -8.00 11.73
C GLY A 277 -4.71 -8.55 10.57
N THR A 278 -4.46 -8.08 9.34
CA THR A 278 -5.26 -8.47 8.16
C THR A 278 -4.56 -9.48 7.25
N SER A 279 -3.26 -9.69 7.48
CA SER A 279 -2.36 -10.49 6.63
C SER A 279 -2.32 -10.05 5.16
N SER A 280 -2.64 -8.78 4.87
CA SER A 280 -2.68 -8.22 3.52
C SER A 280 -1.99 -6.87 3.44
N SER A 281 -0.95 -6.76 2.61
CA SER A 281 -0.28 -5.48 2.36
C SER A 281 -1.21 -4.50 1.65
N GLU A 282 -2.14 -4.99 0.82
CA GLU A 282 -3.11 -4.18 0.04
C GLU A 282 -3.99 -3.34 0.97
N ALA A 283 -4.30 -3.88 2.15
CA ALA A 283 -5.11 -3.19 3.15
C ALA A 283 -4.51 -1.84 3.60
N ALA A 284 -3.18 -1.70 3.51
CA ALA A 284 -2.47 -0.49 3.90
C ALA A 284 -2.05 0.41 2.73
N LEU A 285 -2.29 -0.01 1.47
CA LEU A 285 -1.80 0.70 0.29
C LEU A 285 -2.23 2.18 0.26
N PRO A 286 -3.53 2.53 0.42
CA PRO A 286 -3.94 3.93 0.39
C PRO A 286 -3.30 4.78 1.49
N SER A 287 -3.24 4.25 2.72
CA SER A 287 -2.64 4.94 3.87
C SER A 287 -1.13 5.12 3.69
N LEU A 288 -0.45 4.12 3.11
CA LEU A 288 0.98 4.20 2.82
C LEU A 288 1.26 5.31 1.80
N MET A 289 0.49 5.39 0.72
CA MET A 289 0.63 6.44 -0.30
C MET A 289 0.47 7.83 0.34
N GLU A 290 -0.60 8.02 1.12
CA GLU A 290 -0.84 9.28 1.85
C GLU A 290 0.33 9.63 2.80
N LYS A 291 0.86 8.64 3.53
CA LYS A 291 1.99 8.87 4.45
C LYS A 291 3.30 9.17 3.75
N MET A 292 3.59 8.54 2.61
CA MET A 292 4.81 8.81 1.86
C MET A 292 4.77 10.22 1.25
N GLU A 293 3.60 10.67 0.77
CA GLU A 293 3.40 12.06 0.34
C GLU A 293 3.61 13.04 1.50
N LYS A 294 2.99 12.77 2.66
CA LYS A 294 3.16 13.59 3.87
C LYS A 294 4.59 13.58 4.43
N ALA A 295 5.38 12.55 4.13
CA ALA A 295 6.80 12.46 4.47
C ALA A 295 7.69 13.27 3.54
N GLY A 296 7.15 13.86 2.47
CA GLY A 296 7.86 14.75 1.55
C GLY A 296 8.27 14.13 0.22
N ALA A 297 7.86 12.89 -0.09
CA ALA A 297 8.01 12.35 -1.43
C ALA A 297 6.95 12.96 -2.35
N LYS A 298 7.33 13.47 -3.53
CA LYS A 298 6.34 14.02 -4.47
C LYS A 298 5.32 12.97 -4.87
N ARG A 299 4.06 13.40 -4.94
CA ARG A 299 2.90 12.61 -5.34
C ARG A 299 3.09 11.83 -6.63
N SER A 300 3.79 12.43 -7.59
CA SER A 300 4.07 11.84 -8.89
C SER A 300 5.01 10.62 -8.81
N VAL A 301 5.93 10.60 -7.84
CA VAL A 301 6.78 9.43 -7.56
C VAL A 301 6.03 8.40 -6.71
N VAL A 302 5.33 8.85 -5.67
CA VAL A 302 4.55 7.94 -4.79
C VAL A 302 3.48 7.18 -5.57
N GLY A 303 2.71 7.91 -6.37
CA GLY A 303 1.64 7.37 -7.21
C GLY A 303 2.13 6.33 -8.20
N LEU A 304 3.36 6.46 -8.71
CA LEU A 304 3.91 5.49 -9.65
C LEU A 304 4.60 4.33 -8.94
N VAL A 305 5.48 4.61 -7.97
CA VAL A 305 6.37 3.61 -7.37
C VAL A 305 5.61 2.65 -6.45
N ILE A 306 4.70 3.14 -5.60
CA ILE A 306 4.05 2.27 -4.62
C ILE A 306 3.09 1.27 -5.29
N PRO A 307 2.13 1.68 -6.14
CA PRO A 307 1.24 0.73 -6.79
C PRO A 307 1.99 -0.28 -7.67
N THR A 308 3.02 0.18 -8.40
CA THR A 308 3.88 -0.73 -9.19
C THR A 308 4.63 -1.70 -8.28
N GLY A 309 5.16 -1.24 -7.13
CA GLY A 309 5.86 -2.10 -6.17
C GLY A 309 4.96 -3.16 -5.52
N TYR A 310 3.66 -2.91 -5.41
CA TYR A 310 2.71 -3.92 -4.93
C TYR A 310 2.51 -5.09 -5.88
N SER A 311 2.88 -4.92 -7.15
CA SER A 311 2.87 -5.97 -8.17
C SER A 311 4.27 -6.54 -8.38
N PHE A 312 5.29 -5.68 -8.39
CA PHE A 312 6.64 -6.04 -8.85
C PHE A 312 7.69 -6.09 -7.75
N ASN A 313 7.46 -5.59 -6.53
CA ASN A 313 8.43 -5.57 -5.43
C ASN A 313 7.94 -6.37 -4.22
N LEU A 314 7.79 -7.67 -4.45
CA LEU A 314 7.28 -8.62 -3.46
C LEU A 314 8.43 -9.31 -2.71
N ASP A 315 9.29 -8.52 -2.06
CA ASP A 315 10.51 -9.00 -1.40
C ASP A 315 10.26 -10.12 -0.36
N GLY A 316 9.24 -9.96 0.49
CA GLY A 316 8.82 -10.99 1.43
C GLY A 316 8.30 -12.26 0.75
N THR A 317 7.59 -12.13 -0.37
CA THR A 317 7.16 -13.27 -1.19
C THR A 317 8.36 -14.00 -1.77
N ASN A 318 9.38 -13.27 -2.23
CA ASN A 318 10.61 -13.84 -2.73
C ASN A 318 11.37 -14.63 -1.66
N ILE A 319 11.55 -14.07 -0.46
CA ILE A 319 12.15 -14.80 0.67
C ILE A 319 11.34 -16.08 0.97
N TYR A 320 10.02 -15.98 0.97
CA TYR A 320 9.12 -17.10 1.23
C TYR A 320 9.28 -18.21 0.19
N MET A 321 9.25 -17.88 -1.11
CA MET A 321 9.33 -18.90 -2.17
C MET A 321 10.63 -19.70 -2.08
N THR A 322 11.76 -19.02 -1.87
CA THR A 322 13.05 -19.70 -1.74
C THR A 322 13.11 -20.57 -0.50
N LEU A 323 12.70 -20.06 0.66
CA LEU A 323 12.74 -20.84 1.90
C LEU A 323 11.74 -22.00 1.90
N ALA A 324 10.53 -21.79 1.37
CA ALA A 324 9.51 -22.82 1.28
C ALA A 324 9.97 -23.96 0.35
N ALA A 325 10.57 -23.64 -0.79
CA ALA A 325 11.07 -24.66 -1.70
C ALA A 325 12.25 -25.45 -1.13
N LEU A 326 13.23 -24.77 -0.50
CA LEU A 326 14.34 -25.44 0.17
C LEU A 326 13.85 -26.29 1.34
N PHE A 327 12.89 -25.79 2.13
CA PHE A 327 12.27 -26.55 3.20
C PHE A 327 11.61 -27.82 2.69
N ILE A 328 10.81 -27.73 1.61
CA ILE A 328 10.15 -28.89 1.02
C ILE A 328 11.20 -29.92 0.60
N ALA A 329 12.22 -29.49 -0.15
CA ALA A 329 13.27 -30.39 -0.60
C ALA A 329 14.00 -31.07 0.56
N GLN A 330 14.35 -30.32 1.60
CA GLN A 330 14.99 -30.86 2.81
C GLN A 330 14.06 -31.83 3.57
N ALA A 331 12.78 -31.49 3.70
CA ALA A 331 11.81 -32.30 4.41
C ALA A 331 11.50 -33.63 3.70
N THR A 332 11.58 -33.65 2.37
CA THR A 332 11.32 -34.82 1.53
C THR A 332 12.59 -35.57 1.12
N ASN A 333 13.75 -35.21 1.69
CA ASN A 333 15.07 -35.76 1.34
C ASN A 333 15.40 -35.65 -0.16
N THR A 334 14.91 -34.61 -0.81
CA THR A 334 15.24 -34.26 -2.18
C THR A 334 16.55 -33.49 -2.18
N ASP A 335 17.57 -34.05 -2.83
CA ASP A 335 18.83 -33.33 -3.04
C ASP A 335 18.66 -32.26 -4.11
N LEU A 336 19.01 -31.02 -3.78
CA LEU A 336 18.98 -29.88 -4.70
C LEU A 336 20.41 -29.47 -5.02
N SER A 337 20.83 -29.76 -6.26
CA SER A 337 22.11 -29.28 -6.76
C SER A 337 22.16 -27.75 -6.78
N VAL A 338 23.36 -27.18 -6.81
CA VAL A 338 23.53 -25.73 -6.96
C VAL A 338 22.84 -25.23 -8.24
N GLY A 339 22.84 -26.05 -9.31
CA GLY A 339 22.13 -25.75 -10.55
C GLY A 339 20.62 -25.64 -10.36
N ASP A 340 20.02 -26.57 -9.63
CA ASP A 340 18.58 -26.55 -9.32
C ASP A 340 18.21 -25.36 -8.44
N GLN A 341 19.08 -25.00 -7.48
CA GLN A 341 18.89 -23.82 -6.64
C GLN A 341 18.96 -22.52 -7.46
N VAL A 342 19.87 -22.41 -8.43
CA VAL A 342 19.93 -21.26 -9.34
C VAL A 342 18.70 -21.21 -10.25
N LEU A 343 18.29 -22.34 -10.81
CA LEU A 343 17.07 -22.44 -11.61
C LEU A 343 15.87 -21.98 -10.78
N LEU A 344 15.79 -22.42 -9.52
CA LEU A 344 14.73 -22.03 -8.60
C LEU A 344 14.70 -20.52 -8.36
N LEU A 345 15.85 -19.87 -8.16
CA LEU A 345 15.91 -18.41 -8.02
C LEU A 345 15.40 -17.70 -9.29
N LEU A 346 15.80 -18.16 -10.47
CA LEU A 346 15.41 -17.56 -11.74
C LEU A 346 13.90 -17.68 -11.99
N VAL A 347 13.36 -18.89 -11.77
CA VAL A 347 11.93 -19.15 -11.90
C VAL A 347 11.15 -18.36 -10.84
N ALA A 348 11.56 -18.40 -9.58
CA ALA A 348 10.92 -17.66 -8.50
C ALA A 348 10.88 -16.14 -8.80
N MET A 349 11.98 -15.57 -9.31
CA MET A 349 12.03 -14.18 -9.72
C MET A 349 10.96 -13.89 -10.77
N LEU A 350 10.89 -14.69 -11.83
CA LEU A 350 9.93 -14.50 -12.91
C LEU A 350 8.48 -14.68 -12.41
N SER A 351 8.21 -15.76 -11.67
CA SER A 351 6.89 -16.06 -11.10
C SER A 351 6.42 -14.95 -10.15
N SER A 352 7.30 -14.38 -9.32
CA SER A 352 6.95 -13.27 -8.42
C SER A 352 6.44 -12.04 -9.15
N LYS A 353 6.93 -11.74 -10.36
CA LYS A 353 6.46 -10.55 -11.11
C LYS A 353 5.10 -10.80 -11.76
N GLY A 354 4.80 -12.06 -12.10
CA GLY A 354 3.51 -12.49 -12.66
C GLY A 354 2.38 -12.68 -11.64
N ALA A 355 2.69 -12.61 -10.35
CA ALA A 355 1.80 -12.93 -9.23
C ALA A 355 0.91 -11.78 -8.73
N ALA A 356 0.91 -10.64 -9.42
CA ALA A 356 0.31 -9.41 -8.92
C ALA A 356 -1.21 -9.53 -8.69
N GLY A 357 -1.69 -8.90 -7.61
CA GLY A 357 -3.10 -8.45 -7.49
C GLY A 357 -4.12 -9.40 -6.85
N VAL A 358 -3.71 -10.55 -6.29
CA VAL A 358 -4.65 -11.50 -5.68
C VAL A 358 -4.26 -11.93 -4.27
N THR A 359 -5.23 -11.93 -3.36
CA THR A 359 -5.07 -12.46 -2.00
C THR A 359 -4.76 -13.97 -2.05
N GLY A 360 -3.68 -14.39 -1.39
CA GLY A 360 -3.18 -15.77 -1.49
C GLY A 360 -2.25 -16.03 -2.68
N ALA A 361 -1.92 -15.00 -3.47
CA ALA A 361 -1.03 -15.14 -4.63
C ALA A 361 0.31 -15.79 -4.26
N GLY A 362 0.91 -15.47 -3.12
CA GLY A 362 2.21 -16.04 -2.74
C GLY A 362 2.25 -17.58 -2.71
N PHE A 363 1.16 -18.24 -2.33
CA PHE A 363 1.08 -19.72 -2.35
C PHE A 363 0.84 -20.26 -3.77
N VAL A 364 0.03 -19.57 -4.57
CA VAL A 364 -0.16 -19.87 -6.01
C VAL A 364 1.17 -19.72 -6.77
N THR A 365 1.93 -18.66 -6.48
CA THR A 365 3.23 -18.39 -7.11
C THR A 365 4.24 -19.47 -6.76
N LEU A 366 4.25 -19.94 -5.50
CA LEU A 366 5.08 -21.06 -5.12
C LEU A 366 4.72 -22.31 -5.94
N ALA A 367 3.43 -22.63 -6.10
CA ALA A 367 3.02 -23.74 -6.97
C ALA A 367 3.56 -23.57 -8.40
N ALA A 368 3.44 -22.36 -8.97
CA ALA A 368 3.98 -22.06 -10.28
C ALA A 368 5.50 -22.24 -10.36
N THR A 369 6.23 -21.82 -9.33
CA THR A 369 7.68 -22.01 -9.26
C THR A 369 8.06 -23.49 -9.17
N LEU A 370 7.40 -24.27 -8.30
CA LEU A 370 7.71 -25.69 -8.12
C LEU A 370 7.32 -26.53 -9.34
N SER A 371 6.24 -26.19 -10.05
CA SER A 371 5.87 -26.88 -11.30
C SER A 371 6.92 -26.75 -12.40
N VAL A 372 7.76 -25.71 -12.36
CA VAL A 372 8.83 -25.47 -13.34
C VAL A 372 10.18 -26.01 -12.86
N VAL A 373 10.34 -26.26 -11.55
CA VAL A 373 11.55 -26.85 -10.95
C VAL A 373 11.27 -28.32 -10.59
N PRO A 374 11.55 -29.28 -11.48
CA PRO A 374 11.06 -30.67 -11.36
C PRO A 374 11.63 -31.41 -10.15
N ALA A 375 12.76 -30.94 -9.63
CA ALA A 375 13.41 -31.54 -8.48
C ALA A 375 12.54 -31.48 -7.22
N VAL A 376 11.80 -30.38 -7.00
CA VAL A 376 11.02 -30.19 -5.78
C VAL A 376 9.59 -30.70 -5.97
N PRO A 377 9.12 -31.66 -5.17
CA PRO A 377 7.79 -32.23 -5.32
C PRO A 377 6.69 -31.22 -4.93
N VAL A 378 5.78 -30.90 -5.86
CA VAL A 378 4.63 -30.01 -5.61
C VAL A 378 3.74 -30.53 -4.47
N ALA A 379 3.64 -31.85 -4.31
CA ALA A 379 2.92 -32.47 -3.18
C ALA A 379 3.43 -31.98 -1.81
N GLY A 380 4.73 -31.68 -1.70
CA GLY A 380 5.35 -31.13 -0.49
C GLY A 380 4.78 -29.78 -0.05
N MET A 381 4.07 -29.05 -0.93
CA MET A 381 3.35 -27.84 -0.55
C MET A 381 2.28 -28.08 0.53
N ALA A 382 1.73 -29.30 0.61
CA ALA A 382 0.76 -29.65 1.64
C ALA A 382 1.34 -29.47 3.06
N LEU A 383 2.65 -29.65 3.23
CA LEU A 383 3.36 -29.50 4.51
C LEU A 383 3.27 -28.09 5.06
N ILE A 384 3.41 -27.10 4.18
CA ILE A 384 3.48 -25.69 4.56
C ILE A 384 2.11 -25.02 4.52
N LEU A 385 1.09 -25.64 3.93
CA LEU A 385 -0.26 -25.08 3.79
C LEU A 385 -0.85 -24.66 5.15
N GLY A 386 -0.64 -25.46 6.19
CA GLY A 386 -1.13 -25.16 7.54
C GLY A 386 -0.49 -23.94 8.19
N VAL A 387 0.76 -23.62 7.82
CA VAL A 387 1.52 -22.49 8.37
C VAL A 387 1.67 -21.31 7.41
N ASP A 388 1.26 -21.45 6.14
CA ASP A 388 1.33 -20.37 5.14
C ASP A 388 0.58 -19.13 5.61
N ARG A 389 -0.51 -19.29 6.38
CA ARG A 389 -1.25 -18.14 6.92
C ARG A 389 -0.35 -17.23 7.77
N PHE A 390 0.44 -17.81 8.68
CA PHE A 390 1.37 -17.07 9.54
C PHE A 390 2.57 -16.52 8.79
N MET A 391 3.06 -17.25 7.79
CA MET A 391 4.09 -16.74 6.89
C MET A 391 3.54 -15.61 6.01
N SER A 392 2.26 -15.63 5.66
CA SER A 392 1.64 -14.58 4.85
C SER A 392 1.68 -13.21 5.52
N GLU A 393 1.54 -13.17 6.84
CA GLU A 393 1.66 -11.93 7.62
C GLU A 393 3.06 -11.33 7.48
N CYS A 394 4.10 -12.13 7.70
CA CYS A 394 5.48 -11.68 7.58
C CYS A 394 5.87 -11.31 6.13
N ARG A 395 5.36 -12.05 5.12
CA ARG A 395 5.46 -11.65 3.70
C ARG A 395 4.90 -10.25 3.49
N ALA A 396 3.67 -10.02 3.93
CA ALA A 396 2.96 -8.76 3.71
C ALA A 396 3.65 -7.58 4.42
N LEU A 397 4.15 -7.78 5.64
CA LEU A 397 4.92 -6.77 6.38
C LEU A 397 6.21 -6.42 5.65
N THR A 398 6.96 -7.42 5.19
CA THR A 398 8.23 -7.21 4.49
C THR A 398 8.01 -6.48 3.17
N ASN A 399 6.98 -6.87 2.40
CA ASN A 399 6.58 -6.19 1.16
C ASN A 399 6.19 -4.73 1.41
N LEU A 400 5.40 -4.46 2.46
CA LEU A 400 5.00 -3.10 2.84
C LEU A 400 6.22 -2.22 3.13
N VAL A 401 7.17 -2.71 3.93
CA VAL A 401 8.40 -1.99 4.26
C VAL A 401 9.25 -1.78 2.99
N GLY A 402 9.43 -2.83 2.18
CA GLY A 402 10.17 -2.75 0.92
C GLY A 402 9.62 -1.67 -0.01
N ASN A 403 8.30 -1.61 -0.19
CA ASN A 403 7.63 -0.61 -1.01
C ASN A 403 7.74 0.82 -0.44
N ALA A 404 7.66 0.97 0.88
CA ALA A 404 7.89 2.27 1.53
C ALA A 404 9.33 2.76 1.31
N VAL A 405 10.32 1.88 1.47
CA VAL A 405 11.73 2.19 1.22
C VAL A 405 11.95 2.53 -0.25
N ALA A 406 11.44 1.72 -1.18
CA ALA A 406 11.56 1.95 -2.61
C ALA A 406 11.02 3.33 -3.01
N SER A 407 9.85 3.72 -2.50
CA SER A 407 9.25 5.03 -2.77
C SER A 407 10.16 6.19 -2.35
N LEU A 408 10.70 6.15 -1.12
CA LEU A 408 11.59 7.20 -0.62
C LEU A 408 12.94 7.21 -1.32
N VAL A 409 13.51 6.03 -1.63
CA VAL A 409 14.79 5.92 -2.33
C VAL A 409 14.69 6.46 -3.76
N VAL A 410 13.67 6.03 -4.52
CA VAL A 410 13.44 6.52 -5.89
C VAL A 410 13.14 8.01 -5.89
N ALA A 411 12.33 8.51 -4.94
CA ALA A 411 12.09 9.95 -4.78
C ALA A 411 13.38 10.70 -4.52
N ARG A 412 14.28 10.17 -3.68
CA ARG A 412 15.60 10.77 -3.45
C ARG A 412 16.46 10.79 -4.70
N TRP A 413 16.52 9.68 -5.45
CA TRP A 413 17.29 9.57 -6.70
C TRP A 413 16.80 10.48 -7.82
N GLU A 414 15.55 10.94 -7.75
CA GLU A 414 14.98 11.92 -8.67
C GLU A 414 15.03 13.36 -8.15
N GLY A 415 15.55 13.59 -6.94
CA GLY A 415 15.53 14.92 -6.31
C GLY A 415 14.13 15.39 -5.90
N GLU A 416 13.19 14.45 -5.76
CA GLU A 416 11.76 14.65 -5.51
C GLU A 416 11.36 14.33 -4.06
N LEU A 417 12.34 14.35 -3.16
CA LEU A 417 12.16 14.09 -1.73
C LEU A 417 12.56 15.32 -0.92
N ASP A 418 11.59 15.96 -0.27
CA ASP A 418 11.83 17.01 0.71
C ASP A 418 12.45 16.40 1.98
N GLN A 419 13.75 16.60 2.14
CA GLN A 419 14.50 16.06 3.28
C GLN A 419 14.14 16.74 4.61
N ALA A 420 13.69 17.99 4.60
CA ALA A 420 13.27 18.69 5.81
C ALA A 420 11.93 18.13 6.29
N GLN A 421 10.98 17.95 5.38
CA GLN A 421 9.70 17.31 5.66
C GLN A 421 9.88 15.86 6.12
N LEU A 422 10.79 15.11 5.49
CA LEU A 422 11.10 13.73 5.89
C LEU A 422 11.64 13.66 7.34
N LYS A 423 12.59 14.54 7.67
CA LYS A 423 13.14 14.63 9.04
C LYS A 423 12.04 15.01 10.04
N ALA A 424 11.20 15.98 9.72
CA ALA A 424 10.08 16.40 10.57
C ALA A 424 9.11 15.24 10.84
N ALA A 425 8.68 14.55 9.77
CA ALA A 425 7.80 13.40 9.83
C ALA A 425 8.37 12.28 10.72
N PHE A 426 9.66 11.99 10.57
CA PHE A 426 10.35 10.93 11.34
C PHE A 426 10.60 11.31 12.81
N CYS A 427 10.73 12.60 13.11
CA CYS A 427 10.82 13.14 14.47
C CYS A 427 9.45 13.32 15.14
N GLY A 428 8.36 12.90 14.50
CA GLY A 428 7.00 13.01 15.05
C GLY A 428 6.43 14.43 15.07
N HIS A 429 7.07 15.37 14.38
CA HIS A 429 6.52 16.69 14.11
C HIS A 429 5.73 16.59 12.82
N GLN A 430 4.41 16.47 12.91
CA GLN A 430 3.58 16.74 11.73
C GLN A 430 3.83 18.20 11.33
N PRO A 431 4.24 18.49 10.09
CA PRO A 431 4.21 19.85 9.60
C PRO A 431 2.79 20.37 9.81
N ALA A 432 2.67 21.58 10.36
CA ALA A 432 1.38 22.25 10.45
C ALA A 432 0.73 22.19 9.06
N GLU A 433 -0.56 21.79 8.99
CA GLU A 433 -1.34 21.83 7.76
C GLU A 433 -1.08 23.18 7.09
N THR A 434 -0.39 23.16 5.95
CA THR A 434 -0.19 24.37 5.16
C THR A 434 -1.58 24.78 4.70
N SER A 435 -2.13 25.80 5.34
CA SER A 435 -3.39 26.43 4.95
C SER A 435 -3.20 27.01 3.55
N THR A 436 -3.50 26.22 2.53
CA THR A 436 -3.71 26.72 1.17
C THR A 436 -4.98 27.57 1.19
N GLY A 437 -4.81 28.88 0.95
CA GLY A 437 -5.89 29.76 0.51
C GLY A 437 -6.49 30.69 1.58
N GLN A 438 -5.76 31.74 1.94
CA GLN A 438 -6.38 33.05 2.12
C GLN A 438 -5.51 34.10 1.41
N PRO A 439 -6.00 34.78 0.36
CA PRO A 439 -5.33 35.98 -0.12
C PRO A 439 -5.31 36.98 1.04
N LEU A 440 -4.14 37.58 1.29
CA LEU A 440 -3.97 38.70 2.21
C LEU A 440 -5.06 39.74 1.92
N ARG A 441 -6.09 39.79 2.77
CA ARG A 441 -7.03 40.91 2.77
C ARG A 441 -6.23 42.12 3.21
N THR A 442 -5.89 42.99 2.26
CA THR A 442 -5.52 44.37 2.55
C THR A 442 -6.65 45.01 3.37
N PRO A 443 -6.35 45.70 4.48
CA PRO A 443 -7.39 46.38 5.24
C PRO A 443 -8.00 47.48 4.37
N ALA A 444 -9.33 47.50 4.26
CA ALA A 444 -10.05 48.61 3.64
C ALA A 444 -9.75 49.91 4.40
N PRO A 445 -9.67 51.07 3.71
CA PRO A 445 -9.37 52.34 4.38
C PRO A 445 -10.49 52.70 5.35
N SER A 446 -10.09 53.04 6.58
CA SER A 446 -10.98 53.48 7.65
C SER A 446 -11.58 54.84 7.29
N ASN A 447 -12.89 54.88 7.02
CA ASN A 447 -13.65 56.14 7.02
C ASN A 447 -13.81 56.63 8.46
N SER A 448 -12.94 57.54 8.88
CA SER A 448 -13.17 58.37 10.07
C SER A 448 -13.96 59.61 9.63
N ALA A 449 -15.27 59.60 9.86
CA ALA A 449 -16.10 60.80 9.78
C ALA A 449 -16.87 60.98 11.10
N ALA A 450 -16.31 61.83 11.96
CA ALA A 450 -16.99 62.68 12.91
C ALA A 450 -16.39 64.07 12.65
N SER A 451 -17.08 65.18 12.51
CA SER A 451 -18.39 65.67 12.97
C SER A 451 -18.60 67.03 12.24
N LEU A 452 -19.81 67.50 11.97
CA LEU A 452 -20.55 68.50 12.79
C LEU A 452 -21.87 68.90 12.08
N PRO A 453 -22.85 69.50 12.79
CA PRO A 453 -24.26 69.59 12.38
C PRO A 453 -24.71 70.97 11.86
N VAL A 454 -25.98 71.00 11.41
CA VAL A 454 -26.88 72.15 11.14
C VAL A 454 -26.81 72.71 9.71
N GLU A 455 -27.88 72.53 8.91
CA GLU A 455 -29.04 73.43 8.75
C GLU A 455 -29.90 72.97 7.54
N SER A 456 -31.22 73.09 7.64
CA SER A 456 -32.17 72.88 6.52
C SER A 456 -32.69 74.23 6.04
N PRO A 457 -32.80 74.46 4.72
CA PRO A 457 -34.12 74.53 4.05
C PRO A 457 -34.08 73.86 2.66
N GLY A 458 -35.10 73.18 2.13
CA GLY A 458 -36.41 73.72 1.74
C GLY A 458 -36.44 73.95 0.20
N TRP A 459 -37.50 73.46 -0.47
CA TRP A 459 -37.88 73.67 -1.89
C TRP A 459 -37.10 72.83 -2.93
N SER A 460 -37.64 72.27 -4.02
CA SER A 460 -38.99 72.17 -4.61
C SER A 460 -38.84 71.36 -5.93
N GLN A 461 -39.87 70.58 -6.33
CA GLN A 461 -40.40 70.36 -7.71
C GLN A 461 -39.39 69.96 -8.82
N THR A 462 -39.55 68.93 -9.68
CA THR A 462 -40.68 68.25 -10.35
C THR A 462 -40.07 67.12 -11.21
N PRO A 463 -40.78 66.02 -11.51
CA PRO A 463 -40.45 65.12 -12.62
C PRO A 463 -41.46 65.25 -13.78
N ASP A 464 -40.93 65.49 -14.97
CA ASP A 464 -41.59 65.38 -16.28
C ASP A 464 -40.63 64.50 -17.13
N ASP A 465 -41.02 63.62 -18.02
CA ASP A 465 -42.33 63.25 -18.52
C ASP A 465 -42.16 61.90 -19.28
N ARG A 466 -43.23 61.10 -19.27
CA ARG A 466 -43.69 60.16 -20.34
C ARG A 466 -42.74 59.24 -21.13
N ALA A 467 -43.13 57.95 -21.15
CA ALA A 467 -43.81 57.26 -22.27
C ALA A 467 -43.41 55.78 -22.30
N ALA A 468 -44.29 54.86 -21.90
CA ALA A 468 -45.27 54.17 -22.75
C ALA A 468 -44.66 53.04 -23.61
N GLY A 469 -45.11 51.80 -23.39
CA GLY A 469 -44.77 50.67 -24.26
C GLY A 469 -45.06 49.31 -23.65
N SER A 470 -46.29 48.87 -23.79
CA SER A 470 -46.92 47.70 -23.17
C SER A 470 -46.62 46.35 -23.84
N LYS A 471 -46.82 45.26 -23.07
CA LYS A 471 -47.23 43.88 -23.49
C LYS A 471 -46.14 43.04 -24.21
N GLN A 472 -46.05 41.73 -24.11
CA GLN A 472 -46.82 40.67 -23.45
C GLN A 472 -45.93 39.39 -23.44
N THR A 473 -46.10 38.57 -22.40
CA THR A 473 -46.02 37.10 -22.35
C THR A 473 -45.62 36.31 -23.61
N LEU A 474 -44.71 35.33 -23.46
CA LEU A 474 -45.01 33.92 -23.74
C LEU A 474 -43.94 32.96 -23.18
N ALA A 475 -44.44 31.87 -22.62
CA ALA A 475 -43.71 30.76 -22.02
C ALA A 475 -43.33 29.70 -23.05
N GLY A 476 -42.33 28.88 -22.69
CA GLY A 476 -42.34 27.44 -22.98
C GLY A 476 -41.63 26.98 -24.25
N ARG A 477 -40.44 26.41 -24.07
CA ARG A 477 -40.16 24.99 -24.36
C ARG A 477 -38.94 24.52 -23.61
#